data_AF-A0A5J4FWX0-F1
#
_entry.id   AF-A0A5J4FWX0-F1
#
_cell.length_a   1.000
_cell.length_b   1.000
_cell.length_c   1.000
_cell.angle_alpha   90.00
_cell.angle_beta   90.00
_cell.angle_gamma   90.00
#
_symmetry.space_group_name_H-M   'P 1'
#
loop_
_entity.id
_entity.type
_entity.pdbx_description
1 polymer ?
#
loop_
_entity_poly.entity_id
_entity_poly.type
_entity_poly.pdbx_seq_one_letter_code
_entity_poly.pdbx_strand_id
1 'polypeptide(L)' 'MKNLQLQYKLALIGAILIIIGAFFKLMHLGIGLLQAPLILGIGVILLFAGILIAIVKAFKK' A
#
# COMPACT_ATOMS: atom_id res chain seq x y z
N MET A 1 -21.23 10.09 -2.35
CA MET A 1 -20.72 8.79 -1.86
C MET A 1 -19.55 8.19 -2.68
N LYS A 2 -19.11 8.78 -3.80
CA LYS A 2 -18.07 8.21 -4.69
C LYS A 2 -16.64 8.15 -4.10
N ASN A 3 -16.31 9.00 -3.12
CA ASN A 3 -14.94 9.10 -2.57
C ASN A 3 -14.59 8.02 -1.52
N LEU A 4 -15.58 7.44 -0.84
CA LEU A 4 -15.32 6.42 0.19
C LEU A 4 -14.90 5.09 -0.45
N GLN A 5 -15.60 4.68 -1.50
CA GLN A 5 -15.26 3.46 -2.24
C GLN A 5 -13.87 3.51 -2.87
N LEU A 6 -13.43 4.67 -3.38
CA LEU A 6 -12.09 4.83 -3.95
C LEU A 6 -11.00 4.68 -2.88
N GLN A 7 -11.20 5.26 -1.69
CA GLN A 7 -10.28 5.10 -0.55
C GLN A 7 -10.17 3.65 -0.10
N TYR A 8 -11.29 2.94 0.02
CA TYR A 8 -11.29 1.51 0.37
C TYR A 8 -10.57 0.65 -0.68
N LYS A 9 -10.78 0.92 -1.97
CA LYS A 9 -10.09 0.19 -3.05
C LYS A 9 -8.58 0.43 -3.03
N LEU A 10 -8.14 1.67 -2.83
CA LEU A 10 -6.72 2.02 -2.71
C LEU A 10 -6.06 1.36 -1.49
N ALA A 11 -6.74 1.37 -0.34
CA ALA A 11 -6.25 0.70 0.87
C ALA A 11 -6.15 -0.82 0.69
N LEU A 12 -7.14 -1.44 0.03
CA LEU A 12 -7.14 -2.87 -0.25
C LEU A 12 -5.96 -3.26 -1.17
N ILE A 13 -5.74 -2.51 -2.25
CA ILE A 13 -4.62 -2.74 -3.18
C ILE A 13 -3.27 -2.58 -2.47
N GLY A 14 -3.11 -1.54 -1.63
CA GLY A 14 -1.90 -1.32 -0.83
C GLY A 14 -1.63 -2.48 0.13
N ALA A 15 -2.66 -2.96 0.83
CA ALA A 15 -2.53 -4.11 1.74
C ALA A 15 -2.12 -5.40 1.02
N ILE A 16 -2.71 -5.69 -0.15
CA ILE A 16 -2.34 -6.85 -0.98
C ILE A 16 -0.87 -6.76 -1.42
N LEU A 17 -0.41 -5.57 -1.86
CA LEU A 17 0.98 -5.36 -2.25
C LEU A 17 1.97 -5.57 -1.09
N ILE A 18 1.61 -5.16 0.14
CA ILE A 18 2.45 -5.43 1.32
C ILE A 18 2.52 -6.93 1.62
N ILE A 19 1.40 -7.66 1.55
CA ILE A 19 1.38 -9.10 1.78
C ILE A 19 2.25 -9.82 0.76
N ILE A 20 2.12 -9.47 -0.53
CA ILE A 20 2.94 -10.04 -1.60
C ILE A 20 4.42 -9.68 -1.39
N GLY A 21 4.74 -8.42 -1.10
CA GLY A 21 6.13 -7.99 -0.82
C GLY A 21 6.74 -8.70 0.39
N ALA A 22 5.96 -8.91 1.46
CA ALA A 22 6.38 -9.64 2.65
C ALA A 22 6.60 -11.13 2.36
N PHE A 23 5.72 -11.76 1.57
CA PHE A 23 5.88 -13.15 1.13
C PHE A 23 7.14 -13.35 0.29
N PHE A 24 7.39 -12.46 -0.68
CA PHE A 24 8.63 -12.47 -1.47
C PHE A 24 9.89 -12.26 -0.60
N LYS A 25 9.80 -11.44 0.46
CA LYS A 25 10.90 -11.22 1.40
C LYS A 25 11.22 -12.48 2.19
N LEU A 26 10.19 -13.17 2.67
CA LEU A 26 10.33 -14.42 3.43
C LEU A 26 10.89 -15.55 2.58
N MET A 27 10.49 -15.63 1.31
CA MET A 27 10.92 -16.69 0.40
C MET A 27 12.30 -16.41 -0.23
N HIS A 28 12.96 -15.28 0.09
CA HIS A 28 14.19 -14.82 -0.57
C HIS A 28 14.13 -14.83 -2.11
N LEU A 29 12.93 -14.68 -2.68
CA LEU A 29 12.69 -14.66 -4.11
C LEU A 29 13.09 -13.28 -4.68
N GLY A 30 14.38 -13.07 -4.86
CA GLY A 30 14.93 -11.86 -5.47
C GLY A 30 15.06 -12.00 -6.98
N ILE A 31 13.96 -11.86 -7.73
CA ILE A 31 14.01 -11.84 -9.20
C ILE A 31 14.18 -10.38 -9.67
N GLY A 32 15.43 -9.93 -9.86
CA GLY A 32 15.74 -8.65 -10.51
C GLY A 32 15.22 -7.40 -9.80
N LEU A 33 14.46 -6.54 -10.51
CA LEU A 33 13.87 -5.29 -9.99
C LEU A 33 12.67 -5.52 -9.06
N LEU A 34 12.07 -6.72 -9.06
CA LEU A 34 11.04 -7.16 -8.11
C LEU A 34 11.68 -7.66 -6.81
N GLN A 35 12.66 -6.91 -6.32
CA GLN A 35 13.21 -7.17 -5.00
C GLN A 35 12.11 -6.95 -3.96
N ALA A 36 11.93 -7.94 -3.10
CA ALA A 36 11.02 -7.89 -1.98
C ALA A 36 11.03 -6.56 -1.19
N PRO A 37 12.19 -5.93 -0.87
CA PRO A 37 12.21 -4.62 -0.23
C PRO A 37 11.58 -3.50 -1.07
N LEU A 38 11.64 -3.57 -2.39
CA LEU A 38 11.09 -2.57 -3.31
C LEU A 38 9.56 -2.64 -3.35
N ILE A 39 9.00 -3.86 -3.45
CA ILE A 39 7.55 -4.11 -3.40
C ILE A 39 6.97 -3.74 -2.03
N LEU A 40 7.65 -4.13 -0.95
CA LEU A 40 7.30 -3.71 0.42
C LEU A 40 7.31 -2.19 0.56
N GLY A 41 8.35 -1.52 0.04
CA GLY A 41 8.45 -0.06 0.05
C GLY A 41 7.27 0.62 -0.65
N ILE A 42 6.91 0.15 -1.85
CA ILE A 42 5.75 0.67 -2.61
C ILE A 42 4.45 0.45 -1.83
N GLY A 43 4.26 -0.74 -1.25
CA GLY A 43 3.07 -1.05 -0.44
C GLY A 43 2.94 -0.14 0.78
N VAL A 44 4.03 0.10 1.50
CA VAL A 44 4.05 1.00 2.67
C VAL A 44 3.77 2.45 2.26
N ILE A 45 4.34 2.93 1.16
CA ILE A 45 4.09 4.27 0.63
C ILE A 45 2.61 4.47 0.29
N LEU A 46 1.98 3.49 -0.36
CA LEU A 46 0.56 3.52 -0.69
C LEU A 46 -0.33 3.58 0.57
N LEU A 47 0.03 2.83 1.61
CA LEU A 47 -0.69 2.83 2.88
C LEU A 47 -0.56 4.17 3.60
N PHE A 48 0.66 4.73 3.65
CA PHE A 48 0.91 6.07 4.20
C PHE A 48 0.16 7.16 3.43
N ALA A 49 0.14 7.10 2.09
CA ALA A 49 -0.62 8.05 1.27
C ALA A 49 -2.14 7.96 1.56
N GLY A 50 -2.68 6.76 1.73
CA GLY A 50 -4.08 6.57 2.13
C GLY A 50 -4.40 7.17 3.50
N ILE A 51 -3.53 6.99 4.49
CA ILE A 51 -3.66 7.58 5.83
C ILE A 51 -3.57 9.10 5.74
N LEU A 52 -2.61 9.65 5.00
CA LEU A 52 -2.44 11.09 4.82
C LEU A 52 -3.69 11.73 4.20
N ILE A 53 -4.28 11.09 3.19
CA ILE A 53 -5.54 11.54 2.57
C ILE A 53 -6.70 11.49 3.58
N ALA A 54 -6.79 10.44 4.40
CA ALA A 54 -7.82 10.32 5.42
C ALA A 54 -7.69 11.42 6.49
N ILE A 55 -6.46 11.72 6.92
CA ILE A 55 -6.13 12.79 7.87
C ILE A 55 -6.49 14.17 7.27
N VAL A 56 -6.02 14.48 6.06
CA VAL A 56 -6.32 15.75 5.37
C VAL A 56 -7.83 15.96 5.22
N LYS A 57 -8.57 14.87 4.97
CA LYS A 57 -10.04 14.91 4.90
C LYS A 57 -10.70 15.13 6.26
N ALA A 58 -10.12 14.59 7.34
CA ALA A 58 -10.61 14.79 8.71
C ALA A 58 -10.45 16.25 9.16
N PHE A 59 -9.35 16.92 8.77
CA PHE A 59 -9.13 18.35 9.06
C PHE A 59 -9.95 19.31 8.19
N LYS A 60 -10.53 18.84 7.08
CA LYS A 60 -11.43 19.63 6.22
C LYS A 60 -12.90 19.56 6.64
N LYS A 61 -13.21 18.91 7.76
CA LYS A 61 -14.57 18.79 8.32
C LYS A 61 -14.69 19.69 9.54
#